data_AF-A0A963W544-F1
#
_entry.id   AF-A0A963W544-F1
#
_cell.length_a   1.000
_cell.length_b   1.000
_cell.length_c   1.000
_cell.angle_alpha   90.00
_cell.angle_beta   90.00
_cell.angle_gamma   90.00
#
_symmetry.space_group_name_H-M   'P 1'
#
loop_
_entity.id
_entity.type
_entity.pdbx_description
1 polymer ?
#
loop_
_entity_poly.entity_id
_entity_poly.type
_entity_poly.pdbx_seq_one_letter_code
_entity_poly.pdbx_strand_id
1 'polypeptide(L)'
;MSPFKRSGYWQHVRPIGMIADFREVWKQAGHNRWRIAALAAACTFGVFYVMSQQGGQAPHPPPEVTYVSSWRADRSDAEIRESNRHNQELKEQFEAEQAVRDEKVKDIYRTLGKMSGMDTEKIEAEAEAERKAEEKAFMERMAPQQEQVPDSE
;
A
#
# COMPACT_ATOMS: atom_id res chain seq x y z
N MET A 1 21.17 -44.77 -40.43
CA MET A 1 20.10 -44.73 -39.42
C MET A 1 19.39 -43.39 -39.53
N SER A 2 18.09 -43.36 -39.74
CA SER A 2 17.35 -42.12 -39.99
C SER A 2 17.16 -41.33 -38.68
N PRO A 3 17.52 -40.03 -38.60
CA PRO A 3 17.61 -39.28 -37.34
C PRO A 3 16.27 -38.87 -36.71
N PHE A 4 15.13 -39.31 -37.25
CA PHE A 4 13.80 -38.92 -36.76
C PHE A 4 13.06 -40.12 -36.15
N LYS A 5 13.41 -40.49 -34.91
CA LYS A 5 12.60 -41.44 -34.14
C LYS A 5 11.38 -40.68 -33.60
N ARG A 6 10.19 -40.93 -34.17
CA ARG A 6 8.92 -40.38 -33.65
C ARG A 6 8.62 -41.05 -32.30
N SER A 7 8.71 -40.32 -31.20
CA SER A 7 8.38 -40.82 -29.85
C SER A 7 7.25 -40.00 -29.21
N GLY A 8 6.49 -40.65 -28.32
CA GLY A 8 5.39 -40.01 -27.59
C GLY A 8 4.14 -39.79 -28.45
N TYR A 9 3.36 -38.74 -28.17
CA TYR A 9 2.10 -38.40 -28.87
C TYR A 9 2.25 -38.36 -30.41
N TRP A 10 3.42 -37.94 -30.90
CA TRP A 10 3.74 -37.81 -32.33
C TRP A 10 3.90 -39.13 -33.10
N GLN A 11 3.93 -40.28 -32.41
CA GLN A 11 3.96 -41.59 -33.07
C GLN A 11 2.62 -41.93 -33.76
N HIS A 12 1.51 -41.38 -33.27
CA HIS A 12 0.17 -41.59 -33.83
C HIS A 12 -0.28 -40.45 -34.74
N VAL A 13 0.43 -39.32 -34.73
CA VAL A 13 0.14 -38.17 -35.60
C VAL A 13 0.70 -38.44 -36.99
N ARG A 14 -0.19 -38.60 -37.97
CA ARG A 14 0.17 -38.72 -39.39
C ARG A 14 -0.15 -37.38 -40.09
N PRO A 15 0.80 -36.44 -40.18
CA PRO A 15 0.54 -35.10 -40.72
C PRO A 15 0.05 -35.13 -42.17
N ILE A 16 0.54 -36.10 -42.96
CA ILE A 16 0.11 -36.31 -44.34
C ILE A 16 -1.35 -36.78 -44.40
N GLY A 17 -1.79 -37.59 -43.43
CA GLY A 17 -3.19 -38.04 -43.33
C GLY A 17 -4.14 -36.90 -42.97
N MET A 18 -3.73 -36.01 -42.05
CA MET A 18 -4.53 -34.83 -41.69
C MET A 18 -4.80 -33.90 -42.87
N ILE A 19 -3.81 -33.69 -43.75
CA ILE A 19 -3.97 -32.86 -44.95
C ILE A 19 -4.90 -33.55 -45.97
N ALA A 20 -4.81 -34.88 -46.10
CA ALA A 20 -5.69 -35.65 -46.96
C ALA A 20 -7.15 -35.60 -46.48
N ASP A 21 -7.38 -35.78 -45.17
CA ASP A 21 -8.70 -35.66 -44.54
C ASP A 21 -9.26 -34.25 -44.69
N PHE A 22 -8.45 -33.21 -44.47
CA PHE A 22 -8.87 -31.83 -44.68
C PHE A 22 -9.26 -31.57 -46.14
N ARG A 23 -8.49 -32.09 -47.10
CA ARG A 23 -8.79 -31.98 -48.54
C ARG A 23 -10.09 -32.69 -48.90
N GLU A 24 -10.38 -33.82 -48.27
CA GLU A 24 -11.61 -34.57 -48.49
C GLU A 24 -12.82 -33.80 -47.93
N VAL A 25 -12.75 -33.32 -46.69
CA VAL A 25 -13.79 -32.45 -46.09
C VAL A 25 -14.01 -31.17 -46.91
N TRP A 26 -12.94 -30.56 -47.42
CA TRP A 26 -13.01 -29.37 -48.26
C TRP A 26 -13.74 -29.61 -49.59
N LYS A 27 -13.58 -30.80 -50.19
CA LYS A 27 -14.34 -31.21 -51.37
C LYS A 27 -15.80 -31.48 -51.02
N GLN A 28 -16.07 -32.18 -49.91
CA GLN A 28 -17.42 -32.51 -49.43
C GLN A 28 -18.27 -31.28 -49.10
N ALA A 29 -17.64 -30.19 -48.65
CA ALA A 29 -18.31 -28.90 -48.40
C ALA A 29 -18.96 -28.27 -49.65
N GLY A 30 -18.68 -28.80 -50.85
CA GLY A 30 -19.40 -28.45 -52.07
C GLY A 30 -19.26 -26.98 -52.49
N HIS A 31 -20.36 -26.39 -52.97
CA HIS A 31 -20.38 -25.00 -53.47
C HIS A 31 -20.18 -23.96 -52.35
N ASN A 32 -20.61 -24.25 -51.12
CA ASN A 32 -20.58 -23.30 -50.01
C ASN A 32 -19.24 -23.25 -49.25
N ARG A 33 -18.23 -24.04 -49.66
CA ARG A 33 -16.91 -24.11 -48.99
C ARG A 33 -16.26 -22.76 -48.69
N TRP A 34 -16.36 -21.81 -49.63
CA TRP A 34 -15.81 -20.46 -49.46
C TRP A 34 -16.61 -19.61 -48.47
N ARG A 35 -17.94 -19.80 -48.38
CA ARG A 35 -18.78 -19.10 -47.40
C ARG A 35 -18.49 -19.58 -45.98
N ILE A 36 -18.35 -20.90 -45.80
CA ILE A 36 -18.01 -21.52 -44.51
C ILE A 36 -16.61 -21.09 -44.08
N ALA A 37 -15.63 -21.11 -44.99
CA ALA A 37 -14.28 -20.66 -44.72
C ALA A 37 -14.22 -19.17 -44.34
N ALA A 38 -14.96 -18.32 -45.07
CA ALA A 38 -15.04 -16.90 -44.75
C ALA A 38 -15.67 -16.64 -43.37
N LEU A 39 -16.74 -17.36 -43.03
CA LEU A 39 -17.39 -17.25 -41.72
C LEU A 39 -16.46 -17.71 -40.58
N ALA A 40 -15.79 -18.86 -40.74
CA ALA A 40 -14.84 -19.37 -39.76
C ALA A 40 -13.65 -18.41 -39.56
N ALA A 41 -13.13 -17.85 -40.65
CA ALA A 41 -12.09 -16.83 -40.59
C ALA A 41 -12.60 -15.57 -39.89
N ALA A 42 -13.81 -15.08 -40.22
CA ALA A 42 -14.39 -13.89 -39.59
C ALA A 42 -14.57 -14.06 -38.07
N CYS A 43 -15.06 -15.22 -37.62
CA CYS A 43 -15.16 -15.54 -36.19
C CYS A 43 -13.79 -15.50 -35.51
N THR A 44 -12.78 -16.14 -36.12
CA THR A 44 -11.42 -16.21 -35.56
C THR A 44 -10.77 -14.83 -35.50
N PHE A 45 -10.79 -14.09 -36.60
CA PHE A 45 -10.26 -12.72 -36.68
C PHE A 45 -11.00 -11.78 -35.76
N GLY A 46 -12.33 -11.91 -35.59
CA GLY A 46 -13.09 -11.09 -34.67
C GLY A 46 -12.60 -11.21 -33.22
N VAL A 47 -12.34 -12.43 -32.76
CA VAL A 47 -11.78 -12.66 -31.41
C VAL A 47 -10.40 -12.01 -31.27
N PHE A 48 -9.49 -12.28 -32.21
CA PHE A 48 -8.14 -11.70 -32.16
C PHE A 48 -8.15 -10.17 -32.30
N TYR A 49 -9.08 -9.61 -33.08
CA TYR A 49 -9.24 -8.17 -33.23
C TYR A 49 -9.66 -7.51 -31.92
N VAL A 50 -10.60 -8.11 -31.19
CA VAL A 50 -11.00 -7.61 -29.85
C VAL A 50 -9.86 -7.75 -28.85
N MET A 51 -9.14 -8.88 -28.86
CA MET A 51 -7.98 -9.07 -27.99
C MET A 51 -6.85 -8.07 -28.28
N SER A 52 -6.59 -7.77 -29.56
CA SER A 52 -5.55 -6.83 -29.96
C SER A 52 -5.83 -5.39 -29.55
N GLN A 53 -7.09 -5.04 -29.30
CA GLN A 53 -7.47 -3.71 -28.82
C GLN A 53 -7.28 -3.56 -27.31
N GLN A 54 -7.14 -4.67 -26.58
CA GLN A 54 -6.87 -4.65 -25.15
C GLN A 54 -5.38 -4.38 -24.94
N GLY A 55 -5.01 -3.11 -24.91
CA GLY A 55 -3.69 -2.68 -24.46
C GLY A 55 -3.53 -2.97 -22.97
N GLY A 56 -2.52 -3.74 -22.60
CA GLY A 56 -2.08 -3.83 -21.21
C GLY A 56 -1.57 -2.46 -20.78
N GLN A 57 -2.15 -1.89 -19.73
CA GLN A 57 -1.64 -0.67 -19.14
C GLN A 57 -0.28 -1.02 -18.51
N ALA A 58 0.81 -0.48 -19.07
CA ALA A 58 2.12 -0.64 -18.47
C ALA A 58 2.05 -0.18 -16.99
N PRO A 59 2.79 -0.82 -16.07
CA PRO A 59 2.87 -0.35 -14.70
C PRO A 59 3.18 1.14 -14.71
N HIS A 60 2.44 1.93 -13.91
CA HIS A 60 2.71 3.36 -13.80
C HIS A 60 4.20 3.57 -13.48
N PRO A 61 4.91 4.47 -14.19
CA PRO A 61 6.28 4.80 -13.83
C PRO A 61 6.30 5.29 -12.37
N PRO A 62 7.33 4.95 -11.58
CA PRO A 62 7.43 5.41 -10.21
C PRO A 62 7.37 6.96 -10.17
N PRO A 63 6.72 7.55 -9.16
CA PRO A 63 6.61 9.00 -9.07
C PRO A 63 8.00 9.63 -8.93
N GLU A 64 8.21 10.77 -9.59
CA GLU A 64 9.40 11.59 -9.39
C GLU A 64 9.33 12.26 -8.01
N VAL A 65 10.27 11.93 -7.12
CA VAL A 65 10.37 12.52 -5.77
C VAL A 65 11.36 13.67 -5.79
N THR A 66 10.85 14.91 -5.72
CA THR A 66 11.68 16.10 -5.50
C THR A 66 11.92 16.32 -4.01
N TYR A 67 13.13 16.05 -3.55
CA TYR A 67 13.54 16.38 -2.18
C TYR A 67 13.83 17.88 -2.06
N VAL A 68 13.06 18.58 -1.24
CA VAL A 68 13.35 19.97 -0.86
C VAL A 68 14.11 19.94 0.46
N SER A 69 15.43 20.18 0.42
CA SER A 69 16.24 20.29 1.63
C SER A 69 15.98 21.64 2.31
N SER A 70 15.32 21.65 3.46
CA SER A 70 15.13 22.87 4.25
C SER A 70 16.43 23.39 4.84
N TRP A 71 17.43 22.53 4.98
CA TRP A 71 18.67 22.78 5.69
C TRP A 71 19.88 22.58 4.77
N ARG A 72 20.94 23.36 5.00
CA ARG A 72 22.23 23.22 4.33
C ARG A 72 22.80 21.81 4.53
N ALA A 73 23.18 21.16 3.43
CA ALA A 73 23.71 19.80 3.42
C ALA A 73 25.17 19.71 3.94
N ASP A 74 25.87 20.84 4.00
CA ASP A 74 27.27 20.96 4.40
C ASP A 74 27.46 21.33 5.88
N ARG A 75 26.39 21.27 6.69
CA ARG A 75 26.47 21.58 8.13
C ARG A 75 27.24 20.50 8.88
N SER A 76 28.09 20.95 9.79
CA SER A 76 28.84 20.06 10.68
C SER A 76 27.97 19.55 11.84
N ASP A 77 28.32 18.39 12.39
CA ASP A 77 27.67 17.83 13.59
C ASP A 77 27.74 18.78 14.79
N ALA A 78 28.78 19.63 14.87
CA ALA A 78 28.93 20.61 15.93
C ALA A 78 27.85 21.70 15.83
N GLU A 79 27.62 22.24 14.63
CA GLU A 79 26.57 23.23 14.35
C GLU A 79 25.18 22.63 14.57
N ILE A 80 24.96 21.37 14.21
CA ILE A 80 23.69 20.67 14.46
C ILE A 80 23.42 20.58 15.96
N ARG A 81 24.41 20.14 16.76
CA ARG A 81 24.25 20.04 18.21
C ARG A 81 24.00 21.38 18.87
N GLU A 82 24.67 22.43 18.41
CA GLU A 82 24.45 23.79 18.91
C GLU A 82 23.04 24.28 18.59
N SER A 83 22.61 24.17 17.34
CA SER A 83 21.26 24.56 16.92
C SER A 83 20.19 23.79 17.69
N ASN A 84 20.38 22.48 17.91
CA ASN A 84 19.45 21.67 18.68
C ASN A 84 19.37 22.11 20.15
N ARG A 85 20.50 22.42 20.80
CA ARG A 85 20.48 22.94 22.18
C ARG A 85 19.74 24.26 22.27
N HIS A 86 20.05 25.20 21.38
CA HIS A 86 19.38 26.50 21.37
C HIS A 86 17.86 26.35 21.14
N ASN A 87 17.46 25.50 20.20
CA ASN A 87 16.04 25.22 19.94
C ASN A 87 15.37 24.55 21.14
N GLN A 88 16.08 23.68 21.85
CA GLN A 88 15.57 23.02 23.05
C GLN A 88 15.36 24.03 24.19
N GLU A 89 16.29 24.96 24.39
CA GLU A 89 16.14 26.04 25.37
C GLU A 89 14.94 26.93 25.06
N LEU A 90 14.76 27.32 23.79
CA LEU A 90 13.59 28.10 23.37
C LEU A 90 12.29 27.32 23.58
N LYS A 91 12.28 26.03 23.22
CA LYS A 91 11.13 25.15 23.42
C LYS A 91 10.75 25.08 24.90
N GLU A 92 11.73 24.85 25.78
CA GLU A 92 11.51 24.78 27.23
C GLU A 92 10.99 26.11 27.80
N GLN A 93 11.48 27.25 27.31
CA GLN A 93 10.95 28.56 27.69
C GLN A 93 9.49 28.74 27.28
N PHE A 94 9.12 28.39 26.05
CA PHE A 94 7.75 28.47 25.58
C PHE A 94 6.82 27.51 26.31
N GLU A 95 7.27 26.28 26.60
CA GLU A 95 6.51 25.31 27.37
C GLU A 95 6.28 25.79 28.81
N ALA A 96 7.29 26.39 29.45
CA ALA A 96 7.15 26.98 30.77
C ALA A 96 6.14 28.14 30.77
N GLU A 97 6.20 29.04 29.78
CA GLU A 97 5.24 30.13 29.66
C GLU A 97 3.81 29.62 29.41
N GLN A 98 3.66 28.64 28.53
CA GLN A 98 2.36 28.01 28.26
C GLN A 98 1.81 27.30 29.49
N ALA A 99 2.62 26.59 30.27
CA ALA A 99 2.17 25.94 31.49
C ALA A 99 1.58 26.96 32.50
N VAL A 100 2.22 28.12 32.63
CA VAL A 100 1.71 29.22 33.49
C VAL A 100 0.40 29.79 32.95
N ARG A 101 0.26 29.92 31.63
CA ARG A 101 -0.97 30.39 30.99
C ARG A 101 -2.10 29.37 31.16
N ASP A 102 -1.82 28.09 30.95
CA ASP A 102 -2.78 27.00 31.07
C ASP A 102 -3.27 26.84 32.51
N GLU A 103 -2.39 27.02 33.51
CA GLU A 103 -2.78 27.04 34.92
C GLU A 103 -3.76 28.18 35.22
N LYS A 104 -3.49 29.39 34.72
CA LYS A 104 -4.39 30.54 34.87
C LYS A 104 -5.73 30.30 34.21
N VAL A 105 -5.72 29.72 33.00
CA VAL A 105 -6.95 29.38 32.28
C VAL A 105 -7.78 28.36 33.06
N LYS A 106 -7.15 27.30 33.59
CA LYS A 106 -7.82 26.32 34.46
C LYS A 106 -8.44 26.97 35.70
N ASP A 107 -7.73 27.88 36.34
CA ASP A 107 -8.24 28.59 37.53
C ASP A 107 -9.45 29.49 37.23
N ILE A 108 -9.42 30.19 36.09
CA ILE A 108 -10.56 30.99 35.61
C ILE A 108 -11.78 30.08 35.37
N TYR A 109 -11.59 28.94 34.68
CA TYR A 109 -12.69 28.01 34.41
C TYR A 109 -13.22 27.33 35.67
N ARG A 110 -12.35 26.97 36.61
CA ARG A 110 -12.75 26.46 37.93
C ARG A 110 -13.61 27.48 38.66
N THR A 111 -13.19 28.74 38.71
CA THR A 111 -13.93 29.81 39.36
C THR A 111 -15.29 30.03 38.70
N LEU A 112 -15.35 30.06 37.37
CA LEU A 112 -16.59 30.20 36.61
C LEU A 112 -17.55 29.02 36.84
N GLY A 113 -17.03 27.79 36.87
CA GLY A 113 -17.81 26.59 37.18
C GLY A 113 -18.43 26.64 38.58
N LYS A 114 -17.64 27.04 39.59
CA LYS A 114 -18.12 27.25 40.97
C LYS A 114 -19.24 28.29 41.02
N MET A 115 -19.07 29.43 40.33
CA MET A 115 -20.08 30.49 40.27
C MET A 115 -21.36 30.05 39.54
N SER A 116 -21.24 29.17 38.55
CA SER A 116 -22.38 28.60 37.82
C SER A 116 -23.11 27.48 38.59
N GLY A 117 -22.67 27.15 39.81
CA GLY A 117 -23.27 26.08 40.63
C GLY A 117 -22.79 24.67 40.29
N MET A 118 -21.68 24.53 39.56
CA MET A 118 -21.06 23.24 39.24
C MET A 118 -20.05 22.83 40.32
N ASP A 119 -20.02 21.55 40.68
CA ASP A 119 -19.07 20.97 41.64
C ASP A 119 -17.73 20.65 40.94
N THR A 120 -16.87 21.66 40.82
CA THR A 120 -15.59 21.54 40.11
C THR A 120 -14.59 20.62 40.82
N GLU A 121 -14.69 20.48 42.14
CA GLU A 121 -13.76 19.67 42.94
C GLU A 121 -14.01 18.18 42.71
N LYS A 122 -15.29 17.78 42.66
CA LYS A 122 -15.66 16.43 42.27
C LYS A 122 -15.24 16.11 40.83
N ILE A 123 -15.44 17.03 39.90
CA ILE A 123 -15.05 16.86 38.49
C ILE A 123 -13.53 16.70 38.34
N GLU A 124 -12.73 17.48 39.06
CA GLU A 124 -11.27 17.36 39.04
C GLU A 124 -10.81 16.01 39.62
N ALA A 125 -11.41 15.56 40.72
CA ALA A 125 -11.09 14.27 41.33
C ALA A 125 -11.43 13.08 40.42
N GLU A 126 -12.59 13.11 39.74
CA GLU A 126 -12.97 12.09 38.76
C GLU A 126 -12.03 12.09 37.56
N ALA A 127 -11.67 13.26 37.03
CA ALA A 127 -10.74 13.39 35.90
C ALA A 127 -9.32 12.90 36.24
N GLU A 128 -8.83 13.14 37.46
CA GLU A 128 -7.54 12.59 37.90
C GLU A 128 -7.56 11.07 38.06
N ALA A 129 -8.66 10.52 38.55
CA ALA A 129 -8.81 9.07 38.68
C ALA A 129 -8.84 8.38 37.31
N GLU A 130 -9.54 8.98 36.34
CA GLU A 130 -9.60 8.50 34.96
C GLU A 130 -8.23 8.57 34.29
N ARG A 131 -7.52 9.72 34.37
CA ARG A 131 -6.16 9.85 33.84
C ARG A 131 -5.19 8.81 34.40
N LYS A 132 -5.21 8.56 35.71
CA LYS A 132 -4.35 7.53 36.34
C LYS A 132 -4.69 6.13 35.85
N ALA A 133 -5.97 5.84 35.61
CA ALA A 133 -6.40 4.56 35.06
C ALA A 133 -5.96 4.38 33.60
N GLU A 134 -6.07 5.44 32.78
CA GLU A 134 -5.60 5.46 31.40
C GLU A 134 -4.08 5.33 31.28
N GLU A 135 -3.32 6.09 32.09
CA GLU A 135 -1.85 5.99 32.15
C GLU A 135 -1.42 4.57 32.51
N LYS A 136 -2.08 3.94 33.50
CA LYS A 136 -1.81 2.56 33.88
C LYS A 136 -2.13 1.57 32.74
N ALA A 137 -3.30 1.70 32.12
CA ALA A 137 -3.69 0.84 31.00
C ALA A 137 -2.78 1.02 29.77
N PHE A 138 -2.30 2.24 29.52
CA PHE A 138 -1.33 2.53 28.47
C PHE A 138 0.03 1.89 28.76
N MET A 139 0.53 2.02 29.99
CA MET A 139 1.78 1.37 30.41
C MET A 139 1.69 -0.16 30.38
N GLU A 140 0.55 -0.75 30.74
CA GLU A 140 0.31 -2.19 30.61
C GLU A 140 0.26 -2.66 29.15
N ARG A 141 -0.19 -1.82 28.20
CA ARG A 141 -0.13 -2.10 26.76
C ARG A 141 1.27 -1.92 26.15
N MET A 142 2.09 -1.03 26.72
CA MET A 142 3.46 -0.75 26.27
C MET A 142 4.52 -1.67 26.89
N ALA A 143 4.27 -2.25 28.06
CA ALA A 143 5.11 -3.30 28.63
C ALA A 143 5.00 -4.59 27.78
N PRO A 144 6.10 -5.30 27.47
CA PRO A 144 6.54 -5.41 26.08
C PRO A 144 6.12 -6.68 25.31
N GLN A 145 5.91 -6.51 24.00
CA GLN A 145 6.14 -7.53 22.95
C GLN A 145 7.66 -7.72 22.70
N GLN A 146 8.48 -7.84 23.75
CA GLN A 146 9.94 -8.04 23.63
C GLN A 146 10.36 -9.52 23.52
N GLU A 147 9.41 -10.44 23.32
CA GLU A 147 9.69 -11.87 23.19
C GLU A 147 9.27 -12.36 21.81
N GLN A 148 10.05 -12.00 20.79
CA GLN A 148 10.13 -12.67 19.48
C GLN A 148 11.26 -12.04 18.63
N VAL A 149 12.50 -12.19 19.07
CA VAL A 149 13.62 -12.28 18.12
C VAL A 149 13.83 -13.79 17.96
N PRO A 150 13.49 -14.40 16.81
CA PRO A 150 13.81 -15.80 16.59
C PRO A 150 15.33 -15.89 16.44
N ASP A 151 15.97 -16.67 17.31
CA ASP A 151 17.34 -17.14 17.10
C ASP A 151 17.42 -17.82 15.72
N SER A 152 18.11 -17.18 14.79
CA SER A 152 18.48 -17.77 13.51
C SER A 152 19.81 -18.51 13.68
N GLU A 153 19.74 -19.85 13.73
CA GLU A 153 20.86 -20.75 13.42
C GLU A 153 21.27 -20.65 11.94
#